data_AF-F4WDV2-F1
#
_entry.id   AF-F4WDV2-F1
#
_cell.length_a   1.000
_cell.length_b   1.000
_cell.length_c   1.000
_cell.angle_alpha   90.00
_cell.angle_beta   90.00
_cell.angle_gamma   90.00
#
_symmetry.space_group_name_H-M   'P 1'
#
loop_
_entity.id
_entity.type
_entity.pdbx_description
1 polymer ?
#
loop_
_entity_poly.entity_id
_entity_poly.type
_entity_poly.pdbx_seq_one_letter_code
_entity_poly.pdbx_strand_id
1 'polypeptide(L)'
;MIPADAIIVNKELGTGEFGVVQQGVWTNDGERIQVAIKCLSRERMQNNPIEFLKEAAIMHAIDHEHIVRLYGVVLDTNSLMLVTELAPLRSLLECLKEPSLRASFPVLSLCDFAVQIADGMQYLEAKRLIHRDLAARNILVFSKNKVKISDFGLSRALGVGKDYYQTNFNVNLKLPIAWCAPECISYLKFTSASDVWAYGVTLYEMFSYGFQPWAALTGHQILEAIDEPNFQRLEQPECCPKDYFTLMQQCWQHEPSKRPKFSELINVLPDLK
;
A
#
# COMPACT_ATOMS: atom_id res chain seq x y z
N MET A 1 -13.25 4.97 18.98
CA MET A 1 -13.64 3.57 19.27
C MET A 1 -15.05 3.38 18.77
N ILE A 2 -15.30 2.35 17.97
CA ILE A 2 -16.65 2.01 17.49
C ILE A 2 -17.22 0.93 18.42
N PRO A 3 -18.43 1.08 18.97
CA PRO A 3 -19.10 0.04 19.74
C PRO A 3 -19.29 -1.24 18.92
N ALA A 4 -19.10 -2.42 19.53
CA ALA A 4 -19.19 -3.69 18.81
C ALA A 4 -20.60 -3.98 18.28
N ASP A 5 -21.63 -3.59 19.03
CA ASP A 5 -23.05 -3.68 18.67
C ASP A 5 -23.47 -2.70 17.57
N ALA A 6 -22.65 -1.68 17.28
CA ALA A 6 -22.85 -0.77 16.15
C ALA A 6 -22.39 -1.37 14.81
N ILE A 7 -21.72 -2.54 14.82
CA ILE A 7 -21.19 -3.20 13.63
C ILE A 7 -21.96 -4.48 13.34
N ILE A 8 -22.40 -4.61 12.09
CA ILE A 8 -22.92 -5.87 11.54
C ILE A 8 -21.94 -6.36 10.47
N VAL A 9 -21.37 -7.54 10.70
CA VAL A 9 -20.49 -8.21 9.74
C VAL A 9 -21.33 -9.03 8.76
N ASN A 10 -21.08 -8.88 7.47
CA ASN A 10 -21.82 -9.55 6.41
C ASN A 10 -20.93 -10.60 5.71
N LYS A 11 -20.68 -10.43 4.40
CA LYS A 11 -19.94 -11.38 3.57
C LYS A 11 -18.43 -11.12 3.63
N GLU A 12 -17.65 -12.18 3.44
CA GLU A 12 -16.22 -12.06 3.16
C GLU A 12 -15.98 -11.38 1.81
N LEU A 13 -15.02 -10.46 1.77
CA LEU A 13 -14.53 -9.82 0.55
C LEU A 13 -13.23 -10.46 0.07
N GLY A 14 -12.40 -10.90 1.01
CA GLY A 14 -11.20 -11.66 0.72
C GLY A 14 -10.40 -11.97 1.98
N THR A 15 -9.48 -12.92 1.85
CA THR A 15 -8.53 -13.27 2.89
C THR A 15 -7.14 -12.78 2.48
N GLY A 16 -6.55 -11.92 3.31
CA GLY A 16 -5.20 -11.41 3.14
C GLY A 16 -4.24 -11.98 4.18
N GLU A 17 -2.97 -11.61 4.08
CA GLU A 17 -1.92 -12.05 5.01
C GLU A 17 -2.24 -11.71 6.48
N PHE A 18 -2.92 -10.59 6.69
CA PHE A 18 -3.18 -10.03 8.02
C PHE A 18 -4.57 -10.34 8.56
N GLY A 19 -5.29 -11.24 7.90
CA GLY A 19 -6.62 -11.69 8.29
C GLY A 19 -7.66 -11.54 7.20
N VAL A 20 -8.91 -11.77 7.59
CA VAL A 20 -10.07 -11.75 6.71
C VAL A 20 -10.60 -10.32 6.63
N VAL A 21 -10.86 -9.85 5.41
CA VAL A 21 -11.57 -8.61 5.13
C VAL A 21 -13.01 -8.95 4.80
N GLN A 22 -13.95 -8.34 5.52
CA GLN A 22 -15.37 -8.59 5.39
C GLN A 22 -16.09 -7.28 5.07
N GLN A 23 -17.15 -7.36 4.27
CA GLN A 23 -18.10 -6.27 4.14
C GLN A 23 -18.97 -6.24 5.39
N GLY A 24 -19.33 -5.05 5.84
CA GLY A 24 -20.30 -4.88 6.91
C GLY A 24 -21.06 -3.57 6.82
N VAL A 25 -21.85 -3.33 7.86
CA VAL A 25 -22.59 -2.09 8.06
C VAL A 25 -22.23 -1.53 9.42
N TRP A 26 -21.82 -0.28 9.45
CA TRP A 26 -21.67 0.50 10.67
C TRP A 26 -22.87 1.41 10.86
N THR A 27 -23.51 1.34 12.03
CA THR A 27 -24.58 2.25 12.42
C THR A 27 -24.00 3.36 13.30
N ASN A 28 -23.97 4.59 12.79
CA ASN A 28 -23.48 5.75 13.50
C ASN A 28 -24.60 6.80 13.61
N ASP A 29 -25.04 7.12 14.82
CA ASP A 29 -26.13 8.09 15.06
C ASP A 29 -27.40 7.85 14.20
N GLY A 30 -27.73 6.58 13.97
CA GLY A 30 -28.86 6.15 13.16
C GLY A 30 -28.59 6.04 11.65
N GLU A 31 -27.46 6.54 11.16
CA GLU A 31 -27.04 6.39 9.78
C GLU A 31 -26.35 5.04 9.55
N ARG A 32 -26.71 4.34 8.47
CA ARG A 32 -26.14 3.03 8.11
C ARG A 32 -25.12 3.19 6.98
N ILE A 33 -23.85 2.99 7.31
CA ILE A 33 -22.70 3.19 6.41
C ILE A 33 -22.17 1.81 6.00
N GLN A 34 -21.97 1.59 4.70
CA GLN A 34 -21.28 0.40 4.20
C GLN A 34 -19.78 0.51 4.49
N VAL A 35 -19.20 -0.53 5.08
CA VAL A 35 -17.81 -0.53 5.55
C VAL A 35 -17.07 -1.80 5.15
N ALA A 36 -15.76 -1.68 5.06
CA ALA A 36 -14.86 -2.84 5.08
C ALA A 36 -14.34 -3.05 6.51
N ILE A 37 -14.31 -4.29 6.95
CA ILE A 37 -13.97 -4.72 8.30
C ILE A 37 -12.80 -5.68 8.19
N LYS A 38 -11.62 -5.26 8.66
CA LYS A 38 -10.45 -6.11 8.71
C LYS A 38 -10.27 -6.67 10.11
N CYS A 39 -10.42 -7.98 10.24
CA CYS A 39 -10.25 -8.70 11.51
C CYS A 39 -8.77 -9.02 11.72
N LEU A 40 -8.17 -8.44 12.76
CA LEU A 40 -6.76 -8.63 13.12
C LEU A 40 -6.62 -9.60 14.30
N SER A 41 -5.48 -10.30 14.35
CA SER A 41 -5.09 -11.07 15.54
C SER A 41 -4.90 -10.14 16.75
N ARG A 42 -5.46 -10.54 17.91
CA ARG A 42 -5.29 -9.82 19.18
C ARG A 42 -3.86 -9.84 19.70
N GLU A 43 -3.02 -10.76 19.22
CA GLU A 43 -1.64 -10.93 19.70
C GLU A 43 -0.84 -9.62 19.60
N ARG A 44 -0.97 -8.88 18.49
CA ARG A 44 -0.28 -7.59 18.31
C ARG A 44 -0.69 -6.56 19.36
N MET A 45 -1.99 -6.49 19.67
CA MET A 45 -2.53 -5.56 20.67
C MET A 45 -2.16 -6.00 22.10
N GLN A 46 -2.18 -7.30 22.39
CA GLN A 46 -1.80 -7.84 23.71
C GLN A 46 -0.31 -7.62 24.01
N ASN A 47 0.54 -7.78 22.99
CA ASN A 47 1.98 -7.59 23.15
C ASN A 47 2.37 -6.13 23.36
N ASN A 48 1.70 -5.17 22.70
CA ASN A 48 1.94 -3.74 22.93
C ASN A 48 0.68 -2.88 22.70
N PRO A 49 -0.21 -2.77 23.70
CA PRO A 49 -1.49 -2.09 23.54
C PRO A 49 -1.35 -0.58 23.35
N ILE A 50 -0.35 0.04 24.00
CA ILE A 50 -0.11 1.49 23.91
C ILE A 50 0.36 1.87 22.52
N GLU A 51 1.31 1.12 21.95
CA GLU A 51 1.80 1.36 20.60
C GLU A 51 0.69 1.13 19.57
N PHE A 52 -0.09 0.06 19.74
CA PHE A 52 -1.25 -0.21 18.88
C PHE A 52 -2.27 0.95 18.87
N LEU A 53 -2.65 1.47 20.05
CA LEU A 53 -3.60 2.58 20.14
C LEU A 53 -3.03 3.88 19.55
N LYS A 54 -1.73 4.13 19.70
CA LYS A 54 -1.07 5.27 19.05
C LYS A 54 -1.13 5.16 17.53
N GLU A 55 -0.86 3.97 16.98
CA GLU A 55 -0.96 3.72 15.54
C GLU A 55 -2.39 3.90 15.04
N ALA A 56 -3.37 3.32 15.74
CA ALA A 56 -4.78 3.47 15.40
C ALA A 56 -5.22 4.95 15.43
N ALA A 57 -4.76 5.73 16.40
CA ALA A 57 -5.05 7.16 16.48
C ALA A 57 -4.42 7.96 15.33
N ILE A 58 -3.16 7.65 14.98
CA ILE A 58 -2.49 8.26 13.83
C ILE A 58 -3.24 7.93 12.54
N MET A 59 -3.59 6.66 12.32
CA MET A 59 -4.34 6.23 11.15
C MET A 59 -5.71 6.90 11.06
N HIS A 60 -6.41 7.04 12.19
CA HIS A 60 -7.73 7.68 12.25
C HIS A 60 -7.66 9.17 11.91
N ALA A 61 -6.54 9.83 12.22
CA ALA A 61 -6.32 11.23 11.90
C ALA A 61 -5.92 11.47 10.42
N ILE A 62 -5.70 10.41 9.63
CA ILE A 62 -5.45 10.53 8.20
C ILE A 62 -6.77 10.80 7.47
N ASP A 63 -6.80 11.94 6.77
CA ASP A 63 -7.90 12.34 5.91
C ASP A 63 -7.30 12.89 4.62
N HIS A 64 -7.42 12.12 3.54
CA HIS A 64 -6.85 12.45 2.24
C HIS A 64 -7.66 11.81 1.12
N GLU A 65 -7.78 12.49 -0.02
CA GLU A 65 -8.64 12.04 -1.12
C GLU A 65 -8.23 10.67 -1.68
N HIS A 66 -6.92 10.42 -1.75
CA HIS A 66 -6.32 9.20 -2.33
C HIS A 66 -5.87 8.18 -1.27
N ILE A 67 -6.37 8.27 -0.04
CA ILE A 67 -6.11 7.30 1.04
C ILE A 67 -7.44 6.81 1.61
N VAL A 68 -7.56 5.50 1.83
CA VAL A 68 -8.75 4.91 2.44
C VAL A 68 -8.92 5.42 3.85
N ARG A 69 -10.07 6.00 4.17
CA ARG A 69 -10.33 6.54 5.51
C ARG A 69 -10.57 5.41 6.52
N LEU A 70 -9.90 5.51 7.67
CA LEU A 70 -10.20 4.70 8.85
C LEU A 70 -11.30 5.38 9.67
N TYR A 71 -12.49 4.78 9.71
CA TYR A 71 -13.57 5.26 10.57
C TYR A 71 -13.29 5.00 12.04
N GLY A 72 -12.68 3.86 12.36
CA GLY A 72 -12.25 3.58 13.71
C GLY A 72 -11.87 2.13 13.92
N VAL A 73 -11.69 1.78 15.18
CA VAL A 73 -11.39 0.42 15.61
C VAL A 73 -12.49 -0.09 16.54
N VAL A 74 -12.79 -1.37 16.44
CA VAL A 74 -13.67 -2.11 17.35
C VAL A 74 -12.83 -3.04 18.18
N LEU A 75 -13.08 -3.02 19.49
CA LEU A 75 -12.52 -3.96 20.45
C LEU A 75 -13.69 -4.73 21.04
N ASP A 76 -13.94 -5.94 20.54
CA ASP A 76 -14.87 -6.89 21.15
C ASP A 76 -14.08 -8.01 21.83
N THR A 77 -14.65 -8.63 22.86
CA THR A 77 -14.08 -9.67 23.73
C THR A 77 -13.09 -10.60 23.04
N ASN A 78 -13.39 -11.06 21.82
CA ASN A 78 -12.56 -11.99 21.04
C ASN A 78 -11.95 -11.42 19.75
N SER A 79 -12.27 -10.18 19.33
CA SER A 79 -11.85 -9.65 18.03
C SER A 79 -11.34 -8.20 18.10
N LEU A 80 -10.33 -7.91 17.28
CA LEU A 80 -9.88 -6.56 16.98
C LEU A 80 -10.21 -6.27 15.52
N MET A 81 -11.01 -5.24 15.27
CA MET A 81 -11.44 -4.92 13.90
C MET A 81 -11.03 -3.49 13.54
N LEU A 82 -10.49 -3.31 12.33
CA LEU A 82 -10.34 -2.00 11.70
C LEU A 82 -11.54 -1.79 10.78
N VAL A 83 -12.23 -0.65 10.93
CA VAL A 83 -13.41 -0.30 10.14
C VAL A 83 -13.04 0.84 9.21
N THR A 84 -13.10 0.61 7.90
CA THR A 84 -12.70 1.56 6.86
C THR A 84 -13.82 1.81 5.86
N GLU A 85 -13.61 2.81 5.00
CA GLU A 85 -14.40 2.97 3.77
C GLU A 85 -14.43 1.65 2.99
N LEU A 86 -15.60 1.31 2.45
CA LEU A 86 -15.75 0.21 1.51
C LEU A 86 -15.47 0.72 0.10
N ALA A 87 -14.47 0.16 -0.56
CA ALA A 87 -14.30 0.35 -2.00
C ALA A 87 -15.43 -0.39 -2.75
N PRO A 88 -16.20 0.28 -3.63
CA PRO A 88 -17.27 -0.37 -4.38
C PRO A 88 -16.79 -1.42 -5.38
N LEU A 89 -15.53 -1.30 -5.81
CA LEU A 89 -14.87 -2.27 -6.70
C LEU A 89 -13.82 -3.06 -5.90
N ARG A 90 -12.91 -3.72 -6.61
CA ARG A 90 -11.87 -4.60 -6.05
C ARG A 90 -10.54 -3.86 -5.92
N SER A 91 -9.49 -4.60 -5.53
CA SER A 91 -8.14 -4.07 -5.68
C SER A 91 -7.81 -3.78 -7.15
N LEU A 92 -6.93 -2.83 -7.40
CA LEU A 92 -6.47 -2.49 -8.73
C LEU A 92 -5.83 -3.70 -9.41
N LEU A 93 -5.06 -4.51 -8.66
CA LEU A 93 -4.50 -5.76 -9.18
C LEU A 93 -5.56 -6.72 -9.72
N GLU A 94 -6.63 -6.95 -8.97
CA GLU A 94 -7.74 -7.82 -9.42
C GLU A 94 -8.45 -7.24 -10.64
N CYS A 95 -8.64 -5.92 -10.68
CA CYS A 95 -9.22 -5.23 -11.82
C CYS A 95 -8.36 -5.34 -13.08
N LEU A 96 -7.04 -5.24 -12.96
CA LEU A 96 -6.10 -5.31 -14.09
C LEU A 96 -5.95 -6.74 -14.63
N LYS A 97 -5.97 -7.74 -13.75
CA LYS A 97 -5.88 -9.16 -14.13
C LYS A 97 -7.15 -9.69 -14.79
N GLU A 98 -8.28 -9.02 -14.58
CA GLU A 98 -9.57 -9.41 -15.16
C GLU A 98 -9.64 -8.99 -16.65
N PRO A 99 -9.55 -9.92 -17.62
CA PRO A 99 -9.46 -9.56 -19.03
C PRO A 99 -10.69 -8.80 -19.52
N SER A 100 -11.87 -9.10 -18.97
CA SER A 100 -13.12 -8.43 -19.30
C SER A 100 -13.15 -6.94 -18.89
N LEU A 101 -12.32 -6.54 -17.92
CA LEU A 101 -12.20 -5.17 -17.45
C LEU A 101 -11.11 -4.37 -18.16
N ARG A 102 -10.25 -4.98 -18.97
CA ARG A 102 -9.09 -4.32 -19.59
C ARG A 102 -9.45 -3.03 -20.33
N ALA A 103 -10.56 -3.02 -21.06
CA ALA A 103 -11.04 -1.83 -21.78
C ALA A 103 -11.47 -0.67 -20.85
N SER A 104 -11.75 -0.95 -19.56
CA SER A 104 -12.07 0.07 -18.55
C SER A 104 -10.82 0.69 -17.91
N PHE A 105 -9.63 0.16 -18.18
CA PHE A 105 -8.36 0.63 -17.64
C PHE A 105 -7.35 0.92 -18.77
N PRO A 106 -7.65 1.86 -19.69
CA PRO A 106 -6.70 2.25 -20.72
C PRO A 106 -5.46 2.89 -20.09
N VAL A 107 -4.35 2.94 -20.83
CA VAL A 107 -3.06 3.49 -20.36
C VAL A 107 -3.20 4.89 -19.76
N LEU A 108 -4.02 5.76 -20.35
CA LEU A 108 -4.29 7.10 -19.81
C LEU A 108 -4.88 7.07 -18.39
N SER A 109 -5.82 6.16 -18.11
CA SER A 109 -6.37 5.99 -16.76
C SER A 109 -5.32 5.46 -15.78
N LEU A 110 -4.38 4.62 -16.24
CA LEU A 110 -3.26 4.17 -15.42
C LEU A 110 -2.30 5.32 -15.10
N CYS A 111 -2.05 6.23 -16.05
CA CYS A 111 -1.30 7.46 -15.82
C CYS A 111 -1.97 8.34 -14.76
N ASP A 112 -3.28 8.52 -14.83
CA ASP A 112 -4.06 9.26 -13.81
C ASP A 112 -3.95 8.58 -12.44
N PHE A 113 -4.06 7.25 -12.37
CA PHE A 113 -3.92 6.51 -11.11
C PHE A 113 -2.52 6.63 -10.52
N ALA A 114 -1.48 6.69 -11.36
CA ALA A 114 -0.11 6.92 -10.89
C ALA A 114 0.01 8.26 -10.15
N VAL A 115 -0.59 9.32 -10.70
CA VAL A 115 -0.66 10.64 -10.04
C VAL A 115 -1.39 10.55 -8.70
N GLN A 116 -2.56 9.90 -8.65
CA GLN A 116 -3.34 9.74 -7.42
C GLN A 116 -2.60 8.97 -6.34
N ILE A 117 -1.89 7.90 -6.70
CA ILE A 117 -1.08 7.11 -5.76
C ILE A 117 0.10 7.95 -5.26
N ALA A 118 0.79 8.69 -6.14
CA ALA A 118 1.88 9.57 -5.74
C ALA A 118 1.40 10.69 -4.79
N ASP A 119 0.21 11.26 -5.04
CA ASP A 119 -0.42 12.28 -4.20
C ASP A 119 -0.72 11.75 -2.78
N GLY A 120 -1.33 10.57 -2.68
CA GLY A 120 -1.54 9.91 -1.39
C GLY A 120 -0.23 9.57 -0.67
N MET A 121 0.78 9.10 -1.39
CA MET A 121 2.09 8.80 -0.80
C MET A 121 2.87 10.05 -0.38
N GLN A 122 2.72 11.17 -1.09
CA GLN A 122 3.26 12.47 -0.67
C GLN A 122 2.65 12.90 0.66
N TYR A 123 1.34 12.74 0.82
CA TYR A 123 0.68 13.04 2.09
C TYR A 123 1.24 12.18 3.24
N LEU A 124 1.44 10.87 3.02
CA LEU A 124 2.05 9.99 4.01
C LEU A 124 3.51 10.38 4.32
N GLU A 125 4.30 10.73 3.30
CA GLU A 125 5.68 11.24 3.43
C GLU A 125 5.71 12.49 4.33
N ALA A 126 4.83 13.47 4.08
CA ALA A 126 4.72 14.68 4.87
C ALA A 126 4.30 14.42 6.33
N LYS A 127 3.50 13.37 6.57
CA LYS A 127 3.13 12.90 7.91
C LYS A 127 4.19 12.00 8.56
N ARG A 128 5.31 11.74 7.89
CA ARG A 128 6.40 10.85 8.34
C ARG A 128 5.91 9.41 8.60
N LEU A 129 5.01 8.94 7.73
CA LEU A 129 4.47 7.59 7.75
C LEU A 129 5.07 6.79 6.59
N ILE A 130 5.59 5.60 6.91
CA ILE A 130 6.14 4.68 5.92
C ILE A 130 5.15 3.55 5.71
N HIS A 131 4.67 3.37 4.49
CA HIS A 131 3.66 2.39 4.11
C HIS A 131 4.18 0.95 4.20
N ARG A 132 5.39 0.68 3.67
CA ARG A 132 6.10 -0.62 3.71
C ARG A 132 5.51 -1.77 2.88
N ASP A 133 4.33 -1.58 2.31
CA ASP A 133 3.60 -2.60 1.53
C ASP A 133 2.83 -1.94 0.38
N LEU A 134 3.43 -0.94 -0.26
CA LEU A 134 2.81 -0.31 -1.43
C LEU A 134 2.90 -1.27 -2.63
N ALA A 135 1.74 -1.67 -3.15
CA ALA A 135 1.59 -2.61 -4.26
C ALA A 135 0.18 -2.47 -4.86
N ALA A 136 -0.03 -2.90 -6.12
CA ALA A 136 -1.32 -2.79 -6.78
C ALA A 136 -2.46 -3.53 -6.06
N ARG A 137 -2.15 -4.58 -5.27
CA ARG A 137 -3.12 -5.28 -4.40
C ARG A 137 -3.66 -4.42 -3.26
N ASN A 138 -2.89 -3.41 -2.83
CA ASN A 138 -3.24 -2.49 -1.74
C ASN A 138 -3.72 -1.13 -2.28
N ILE A 139 -3.96 -1.03 -3.59
CA ILE A 139 -4.66 0.10 -4.19
C ILE A 139 -6.09 -0.35 -4.47
N LEU A 140 -7.08 0.36 -3.92
CA LEU A 140 -8.49 0.04 -4.10
C LEU A 140 -9.14 0.96 -5.14
N VAL A 141 -9.94 0.39 -6.03
CA VAL A 141 -10.63 1.16 -7.05
C VAL A 141 -11.99 1.62 -6.52
N PHE A 142 -12.19 2.94 -6.45
CA PHE A 142 -13.46 3.53 -6.00
C PHE A 142 -14.40 3.85 -7.16
N SER A 143 -13.82 4.22 -8.31
CA SER A 143 -14.55 4.43 -9.56
C SER A 143 -13.59 4.33 -10.74
N LYS A 144 -14.09 4.48 -11.98
CA LYS A 144 -13.25 4.49 -13.19
C LYS A 144 -12.11 5.52 -13.15
N ASN A 145 -12.27 6.60 -12.37
CA ASN A 145 -11.33 7.70 -12.31
C ASN A 145 -10.77 7.92 -10.90
N LYS A 146 -10.98 6.99 -9.96
CA LYS A 146 -10.57 7.18 -8.57
C LYS A 146 -10.03 5.90 -7.94
N VAL A 147 -8.80 5.97 -7.47
CA VAL A 147 -8.15 4.95 -6.65
C VAL A 147 -7.75 5.52 -5.30
N LYS A 148 -7.66 4.65 -4.29
CA LYS A 148 -7.17 5.01 -2.97
C LYS A 148 -6.19 3.96 -2.44
N ILE A 149 -5.19 4.43 -1.71
CA ILE A 149 -4.22 3.60 -1.01
C ILE A 149 -4.90 3.00 0.23
N SER A 150 -4.85 1.68 0.36
CA SER A 150 -5.32 0.89 1.51
C SER A 150 -4.15 0.32 2.31
N ASP A 151 -4.44 -0.32 3.43
CA ASP A 151 -3.51 -1.15 4.19
C ASP A 151 -2.24 -0.44 4.72
N PHE A 152 -2.22 0.89 4.69
CA PHE A 152 -1.28 1.69 5.48
C PHE A 152 -1.51 1.52 6.99
N GLY A 153 -2.49 0.74 7.44
CA GLY A 153 -2.68 0.41 8.85
C GLY A 153 -1.61 -0.47 9.51
N LEU A 154 -0.66 -0.92 8.69
CA LEU A 154 0.56 -1.59 9.13
C LEU A 154 1.80 -0.69 8.96
N SER A 155 1.58 0.56 8.53
CA SER A 155 2.59 1.60 8.50
C SER A 155 3.11 1.87 9.91
N ARG A 156 4.34 2.34 9.98
CA ARG A 156 4.99 2.70 11.23
C ARG A 156 5.30 4.17 11.19
N ALA A 157 4.83 4.89 12.22
CA ALA A 157 5.19 6.28 12.40
C ALA A 157 6.67 6.38 12.77
N LEU A 158 7.39 7.28 12.10
CA LEU A 158 8.76 7.59 12.48
C LEU A 158 8.78 8.34 13.80
N GLY A 159 9.58 7.87 14.74
CA GLY A 159 9.84 8.59 15.99
C GLY A 159 10.48 9.96 15.73
N VAL A 160 10.28 10.91 16.65
CA VAL A 160 10.89 12.24 16.56
C VAL A 160 12.41 12.10 16.42
N GLY A 161 12.98 12.75 15.39
CA GLY A 161 14.41 12.67 15.07
C GLY A 161 14.88 11.39 14.36
N LYS A 162 13.96 10.49 13.97
CA LYS A 162 14.29 9.31 13.14
C LYS A 162 13.88 9.51 11.69
N ASP A 163 14.77 9.14 10.78
CA ASP A 163 14.53 9.17 9.33
C ASP A 163 14.22 7.79 8.75
N TYR A 164 14.26 6.75 9.59
CA TYR A 164 14.00 5.37 9.21
C TYR A 164 13.31 4.59 10.33
N TYR A 165 12.52 3.60 9.93
CA TYR A 165 12.02 2.56 10.80
C TYR A 165 12.85 1.30 10.58
N GLN A 166 13.42 0.76 11.65
CA GLN A 166 14.15 -0.50 11.61
C GLN A 166 13.53 -1.47 12.61
N THR A 167 13.24 -2.68 12.15
CA THR A 167 12.73 -3.76 12.98
C THR A 167 13.79 -4.84 13.14
N ASN A 168 13.77 -5.52 14.28
CA ASN A 168 14.57 -6.73 14.46
C ASN A 168 14.00 -7.85 13.59
N PHE A 169 14.87 -8.77 13.17
CA PHE A 169 14.46 -9.99 12.51
C PHE A 169 13.51 -10.77 13.41
N ASN A 170 12.39 -11.20 12.84
CA ASN A 170 11.42 -12.07 13.49
C ASN A 170 11.12 -13.19 12.49
N VAL A 171 11.13 -14.45 12.94
CA VAL A 171 10.85 -15.63 12.10
C VAL A 171 9.47 -15.57 11.44
N ASN A 172 8.54 -14.80 12.01
CA ASN A 172 7.20 -14.57 11.48
C ASN A 172 7.10 -13.32 10.60
N LEU A 173 8.19 -12.54 10.45
CA LEU A 173 8.22 -11.37 9.58
C LEU A 173 8.23 -11.83 8.12
N LYS A 174 7.08 -11.67 7.45
CA LYS A 174 6.96 -11.85 6.02
C LYS A 174 7.07 -10.49 5.35
N LEU A 175 7.97 -10.38 4.38
CA LEU A 175 8.14 -9.19 3.57
C LEU A 175 7.65 -9.46 2.15
N PRO A 176 7.01 -8.48 1.49
CA PRO A 176 6.67 -8.57 0.08
C PRO A 176 7.93 -8.35 -0.77
N ILE A 177 8.85 -9.32 -0.78
CA ILE A 177 10.22 -9.17 -1.30
C ILE A 177 10.28 -8.55 -2.69
N ALA A 178 9.37 -8.93 -3.60
CA ALA A 178 9.34 -8.40 -4.97
C ALA A 178 9.10 -6.87 -5.08
N TRP A 179 8.58 -6.24 -4.02
CA TRP A 179 8.37 -4.78 -3.91
C TRP A 179 9.38 -4.09 -2.99
N CYS A 180 10.19 -4.84 -2.25
CA CYS A 180 11.12 -4.28 -1.29
C CYS A 180 12.37 -3.74 -1.98
N ALA A 181 12.83 -2.57 -1.51
CA ALA A 181 14.15 -2.06 -1.84
C ALA A 181 15.25 -2.95 -1.24
N PRO A 182 16.48 -2.97 -1.80
CA PRO A 182 17.58 -3.81 -1.30
C PRO A 182 17.84 -3.61 0.20
N GLU A 183 17.82 -2.37 0.69
CA GLU A 183 18.06 -2.06 2.11
C GLU A 183 16.95 -2.56 3.05
N CYS A 184 15.73 -2.73 2.54
CA CYS A 184 14.62 -3.32 3.30
C CYS A 184 14.80 -4.82 3.47
N ILE A 185 15.32 -5.49 2.44
CA ILE A 185 15.53 -6.94 2.47
C ILE A 185 16.77 -7.27 3.32
N SER A 186 17.88 -6.59 3.07
CA SER A 186 19.17 -6.88 3.70
C SER A 186 19.24 -6.41 5.15
N TYR A 187 18.64 -5.27 5.47
CA TYR A 187 18.85 -4.59 6.76
C TYR A 187 17.56 -4.28 7.52
N LEU A 188 16.39 -4.66 6.98
CA LEU A 188 15.08 -4.32 7.55
C LEU A 188 14.92 -2.82 7.81
N LYS A 189 15.55 -1.98 6.97
CA LYS A 189 15.54 -0.53 7.07
C LYS A 189 14.52 0.05 6.11
N PHE A 190 13.42 0.56 6.66
CA PHE A 190 12.30 1.14 5.93
C PHE A 190 12.34 2.67 6.02
N THR A 191 12.09 3.35 4.89
CA THR A 191 12.10 4.81 4.75
C THR A 191 11.07 5.25 3.71
N SER A 192 10.81 6.55 3.58
CA SER A 192 10.04 7.07 2.44
C SER A 192 10.70 6.71 1.11
N ALA A 193 12.04 6.68 1.03
CA ALA A 193 12.77 6.28 -0.17
C ALA A 193 12.60 4.78 -0.52
N SER A 194 12.34 3.92 0.46
CA SER A 194 11.98 2.52 0.17
C SER A 194 10.53 2.38 -0.32
N ASP A 195 9.63 3.25 0.14
CA ASP A 195 8.27 3.32 -0.43
C ASP A 195 8.30 3.85 -1.88
N VAL A 196 9.23 4.75 -2.22
CA VAL A 196 9.46 5.19 -3.61
C VAL A 196 9.88 4.02 -4.51
N TRP A 197 10.73 3.13 -4.01
CA TRP A 197 11.07 1.90 -4.74
C TRP A 197 9.82 1.04 -4.99
N ALA A 198 9.02 0.81 -3.95
CA ALA A 198 7.77 0.04 -4.04
C ALA A 198 6.75 0.71 -4.97
N TYR A 199 6.72 2.05 -5.01
CA TYR A 199 5.92 2.81 -5.98
C TYR A 199 6.34 2.50 -7.42
N GLY A 200 7.65 2.49 -7.72
CA GLY A 200 8.14 2.07 -9.03
C GLY A 200 7.69 0.66 -9.43
N VAL A 201 7.73 -0.30 -8.49
CA VAL A 201 7.23 -1.66 -8.73
C VAL A 201 5.70 -1.69 -8.92
N THR A 202 4.97 -0.86 -8.18
CA THR A 202 3.51 -0.71 -8.35
C THR A 202 3.15 -0.16 -9.73
N LEU A 203 3.93 0.81 -10.25
CA LEU A 203 3.74 1.29 -11.61
C LEU A 203 4.02 0.19 -12.64
N TYR A 204 5.06 -0.63 -12.44
CA TYR A 204 5.29 -1.81 -13.29
C TYR A 204 4.07 -2.74 -13.30
N GLU A 205 3.49 -3.06 -12.13
CA GLU A 205 2.26 -3.86 -12.07
C GLU A 205 1.12 -3.20 -12.88
N MET A 206 0.96 -1.88 -12.77
CA MET A 206 -0.09 -1.16 -13.51
C MET A 206 0.09 -1.30 -15.02
N PHE A 207 1.24 -0.92 -15.55
CA PHE A 207 1.47 -0.89 -17.00
C PHE A 207 1.68 -2.28 -17.62
N SER A 208 2.01 -3.29 -16.81
CA SER A 208 2.01 -4.70 -17.22
C SER A 208 0.63 -5.38 -17.04
N TYR A 209 -0.37 -4.64 -16.56
CA TYR A 209 -1.72 -5.13 -16.27
C TYR A 209 -1.73 -6.32 -15.28
N GLY A 210 -1.00 -6.16 -14.18
CA GLY A 210 -0.95 -7.09 -13.08
C GLY A 210 0.01 -8.25 -13.30
N PHE A 211 0.97 -8.15 -14.22
CA PHE A 211 2.02 -9.15 -14.32
C PHE A 211 2.83 -9.18 -13.02
N GLN A 212 3.16 -10.40 -12.57
CA GLN A 212 3.89 -10.59 -11.32
C GLN A 212 5.32 -10.03 -11.46
N PRO A 213 5.74 -9.05 -10.65
CA PRO A 213 7.11 -8.56 -10.66
C PRO A 213 8.08 -9.70 -10.30
N TRP A 214 9.19 -9.79 -11.03
CA TRP A 214 10.21 -10.83 -10.83
C TRP A 214 9.66 -12.26 -10.87
N ALA A 215 8.69 -12.50 -11.75
CA ALA A 215 8.08 -13.82 -11.92
C ALA A 215 9.16 -14.92 -12.04
N ALA A 216 8.89 -16.07 -11.39
CA ALA A 216 9.78 -17.24 -11.30
C ALA A 216 11.07 -17.07 -10.47
N LEU A 217 11.34 -15.90 -9.87
CA LEU A 217 12.44 -15.74 -8.92
C LEU A 217 11.99 -15.94 -7.48
N THR A 218 12.84 -16.60 -6.68
CA THR A 218 12.72 -16.65 -5.22
C THR A 218 13.16 -15.32 -4.60
N GLY A 219 12.79 -15.06 -3.34
CA GLY A 219 13.20 -13.82 -2.66
C GLY A 219 14.72 -13.61 -2.61
N HIS A 220 15.50 -14.70 -2.49
CA HIS A 220 16.96 -14.62 -2.51
C HIS A 220 17.49 -14.24 -3.90
N GLN A 221 16.95 -14.84 -4.96
CA GLN A 221 17.31 -14.51 -6.34
C GLN A 221 16.91 -13.08 -6.72
N ILE A 222 15.77 -12.59 -6.20
CA ILE A 222 15.38 -11.19 -6.37
C ILE A 222 16.43 -10.28 -5.75
N LEU A 223 16.83 -10.53 -4.50
CA LEU A 223 17.87 -9.73 -3.83
C LEU A 223 19.18 -9.76 -4.62
N GLU A 224 19.64 -10.95 -5.02
CA GLU A 224 20.85 -11.11 -5.82
C GLU A 224 20.78 -10.33 -7.13
N ALA A 225 19.62 -10.32 -7.80
CA ALA A 225 19.43 -9.58 -9.05
C ALA A 225 19.49 -8.06 -8.85
N ILE A 226 18.82 -7.52 -7.83
CA ILE A 226 18.65 -6.06 -7.66
C ILE A 226 19.79 -5.37 -6.92
N ASP A 227 20.54 -6.11 -6.09
CA ASP A 227 21.61 -5.60 -5.24
C ASP A 227 22.97 -5.61 -5.96
N GLU A 228 24.01 -5.09 -5.31
CA GLU A 228 25.39 -5.16 -5.80
C GLU A 228 25.83 -6.64 -5.94
N PRO A 229 26.49 -7.04 -7.04
CA PRO A 229 26.99 -6.22 -8.15
C PRO A 229 26.08 -6.17 -9.39
N ASN A 230 24.90 -6.79 -9.34
CA ASN A 230 24.11 -7.07 -10.55
C ASN A 230 23.25 -5.87 -10.98
N PHE A 231 22.67 -5.14 -10.03
CA PHE A 231 21.84 -3.95 -10.28
C PHE A 231 20.75 -4.13 -11.36
N GLN A 232 20.22 -5.34 -11.54
CA GLN A 232 19.15 -5.61 -12.49
C GLN A 232 17.87 -4.89 -12.07
N ARG A 233 17.06 -4.51 -13.06
CA ARG A 233 15.76 -3.86 -12.89
C ARG A 233 14.73 -4.54 -13.78
N LEU A 234 13.45 -4.37 -13.43
CA LEU A 234 12.36 -4.86 -14.26
C LEU A 234 12.40 -4.19 -15.64
N GLU A 235 12.11 -4.97 -16.67
CA GLU A 235 12.04 -4.48 -18.05
C GLU A 235 10.81 -3.60 -18.27
N GLN A 236 10.82 -2.77 -19.32
CA GLN A 236 9.69 -1.92 -19.67
C GLN A 236 8.48 -2.77 -20.08
N PRO A 237 7.31 -2.62 -19.43
CA PRO A 237 6.09 -3.26 -19.90
C PRO A 237 5.67 -2.77 -21.29
N GLU A 238 5.07 -3.64 -22.10
CA GLU A 238 4.69 -3.36 -23.50
C GLU A 238 3.82 -2.09 -23.65
N CYS A 239 2.87 -1.87 -22.74
CA CYS A 239 1.96 -0.72 -22.77
C CYS A 239 2.46 0.50 -21.98
N CYS A 240 3.69 0.46 -21.45
CA CYS A 240 4.23 1.51 -20.59
C CYS A 240 4.77 2.69 -21.41
N PRO A 241 4.30 3.93 -21.19
CA PRO A 241 4.94 5.10 -21.77
C PRO A 241 6.41 5.23 -21.35
N LYS A 242 7.26 5.72 -22.27
CA LYS A 242 8.72 5.77 -22.05
C LYS A 242 9.11 6.67 -20.88
N ASP A 243 8.37 7.76 -20.69
CA ASP A 243 8.62 8.72 -19.62
C ASP A 243 8.32 8.09 -18.25
N TYR A 244 7.23 7.33 -18.15
CA TYR A 244 6.89 6.56 -16.96
C TYR A 244 7.92 5.47 -16.65
N PHE A 245 8.44 4.77 -17.67
CA PHE A 245 9.50 3.80 -17.45
C PHE A 245 10.80 4.46 -16.97
N THR A 246 11.15 5.62 -17.53
CA THR A 246 12.30 6.42 -17.07
C THR A 246 12.14 6.81 -15.60
N LEU A 247 10.94 7.24 -15.20
CA LEU A 247 10.60 7.53 -13.81
C LEU A 247 10.74 6.28 -12.91
N MET A 248 10.28 5.11 -13.35
CA MET A 248 10.48 3.86 -12.60
C MET A 248 11.96 3.57 -12.37
N GLN A 249 12.82 3.75 -13.38
CA GLN A 249 14.27 3.59 -13.24
C GLN A 249 14.88 4.57 -12.23
N GLN A 250 14.34 5.80 -12.12
CA GLN A 250 14.74 6.75 -11.08
C GLN A 250 14.27 6.30 -9.68
N CYS A 251 13.05 5.75 -9.56
CA CYS A 251 12.57 5.17 -8.31
C CYS A 251 13.42 3.96 -7.85
N TRP A 252 14.03 3.24 -8.79
CA TRP A 252 14.88 2.08 -8.51
C TRP A 252 16.39 2.38 -8.48
N GLN A 253 16.79 3.64 -8.26
CA GLN A 253 18.19 3.93 -7.93
C GLN A 253 18.61 3.11 -6.70
N HIS A 254 19.78 2.46 -6.77
CA HIS A 254 20.24 1.56 -5.70
C HIS A 254 20.42 2.34 -4.39
N GLU A 255 21.17 3.43 -4.43
CA GLU A 255 21.34 4.37 -3.32
C GLU A 255 20.03 5.10 -3.00
N PRO A 256 19.45 4.93 -1.79
CA PRO A 256 18.15 5.53 -1.44
C PRO A 256 18.12 7.05 -1.57
N SER A 257 19.22 7.73 -1.31
CA SER A 257 19.32 9.20 -1.42
C SER A 257 19.29 9.72 -2.87
N LYS A 258 19.40 8.84 -3.87
CA LYS A 258 19.30 9.18 -5.30
C LYS A 258 17.89 8.97 -5.87
N ARG A 259 16.98 8.38 -5.10
CA ARG A 259 15.58 8.20 -5.50
C ARG A 259 14.83 9.53 -5.34
N PRO A 260 13.90 9.87 -6.24
CA PRO A 260 13.09 11.07 -6.11
C PRO A 260 12.17 10.97 -4.89
N LYS A 261 11.83 12.10 -4.28
CA LYS A 261 10.81 12.15 -3.22
C LYS A 261 9.40 12.14 -3.81
N PHE A 262 8.39 11.73 -3.04
CA PHE A 262 7.00 11.84 -3.51
C PHE A 262 6.58 13.29 -3.78
N SER A 263 7.12 14.23 -2.99
CA SER A 263 7.01 15.68 -3.24
C SER A 263 7.58 16.13 -4.59
N GLU A 264 8.57 15.44 -5.14
CA GLU A 264 9.14 15.74 -6.47
C GLU A 264 8.34 15.02 -7.57
N LEU A 265 7.96 13.76 -7.33
CA LEU A 265 7.19 12.94 -8.27
C LEU A 265 5.86 13.62 -8.68
N ILE A 266 5.14 14.23 -7.73
CA ILE A 266 3.85 14.87 -8.06
C ILE A 266 3.97 16.02 -9.05
N ASN A 267 5.12 16.70 -9.07
CA ASN A 267 5.34 17.85 -9.95
C ASN A 267 5.69 17.41 -11.37
N VAL A 268 6.22 16.20 -11.54
CA VAL A 268 6.71 15.69 -12.83
C VAL A 268 5.64 14.83 -13.52
N LEU A 269 4.91 14.01 -12.76
CA LEU A 269 3.93 13.05 -13.30
C LEU A 269 2.88 13.68 -14.25
N PRO A 270 2.30 14.87 -13.97
CA PRO A 270 1.30 15.48 -14.85
C PRO A 270 1.82 15.84 -16.25
N ASP A 271 3.13 16.01 -16.42
CA ASP A 271 3.76 16.42 -17.67
C ASP A 271 4.27 15.24 -18.51
N LEU A 272 4.27 14.03 -17.96
CA LEU A 272 4.77 12.83 -18.64
C LEU A 272 3.81 12.37 -19.75
N LYS A 273 4.39 11.84 -20.84
CA LYS A 273 3.63 11.38 -22.03
C LYS A 273 3.80 9.90 -22.33
#